data_AF-A0A645AHQ7-F1
#
_entry.id   AF-A0A645AHQ7-F1
#
_cell.length_a   1.000
_cell.length_b   1.000
_cell.length_c   1.000
_cell.angle_alpha   90.00
_cell.angle_beta   90.00
_cell.angle_gamma   90.00
#
_symmetry.space_group_name_H-M   'P 1'
#
loop_
_entity.id
_entity.type
_entity.pdbx_description
1 polymer ?
#
loop_
_entity_poly.entity_id
_entity_poly.type
_entity_poly.pdbx_seq_one_letter_code
_entity_poly.pdbx_strand_id
1 'polypeptide(L)' 'MKYTKEEMDIISEKIVEMLKEKEEMRIGKIAKVLIHSNLVNSSYEVDKVLKYRKDLFVSPKMGIWRLVESE' A
#
# COMPACT_ATOMS: atom_id res chain seq x y z
N MET A 1 4.30 -4.02 -15.33
CA MET A 1 4.27 -3.09 -14.18
C MET A 1 5.44 -2.13 -14.36
N LYS A 2 5.30 -0.82 -14.08
CA LYS A 2 6.35 0.17 -14.36
C LYS A 2 7.41 0.32 -13.25
N TYR A 3 7.20 -0.32 -12.10
CA TYR A 3 8.11 -0.28 -10.97
C TYR A 3 9.07 -1.46 -10.98
N THR A 4 10.32 -1.19 -10.65
CA THR A 4 11.32 -2.18 -10.26
C THR A 4 10.91 -2.85 -8.94
N LYS A 5 11.57 -3.98 -8.63
CA LYS A 5 11.35 -4.67 -7.36
C LYS A 5 11.69 -3.77 -6.16
N GLU A 6 12.81 -3.04 -6.26
CA GLU A 6 13.28 -2.12 -5.22
C GLU A 6 12.27 -0.99 -4.96
N GLU A 7 11.73 -0.37 -6.02
CA GLU A 7 10.68 0.65 -5.86
C GLU A 7 9.42 0.07 -5.22
N MET A 8 9.02 -1.14 -5.59
CA MET A 8 7.87 -1.80 -4.94
C MET A 8 8.13 -2.09 -3.46
N ASP A 9 9.34 -2.48 -3.09
CA ASP A 9 9.72 -2.73 -1.71
C ASP A 9 9.66 -1.43 -0.89
N ILE A 10 10.21 -0.32 -1.41
CA ILE A 10 10.14 1.01 -0.77
C ILE A 10 8.68 1.47 -0.59
N ILE A 11 7.85 1.33 -1.63
CA ILE A 11 6.42 1.68 -1.54
C ILE A 11 5.73 0.82 -0.48
N SER A 12 6.01 -0.48 -0.47
CA SER A 12 5.40 -1.43 0.46
C SER A 12 5.80 -1.14 1.90
N GLU A 13 7.07 -0.87 2.17
CA GLU A 13 7.56 -0.46 3.49
C GLU A 13 6.83 0.78 4.00
N LYS A 14 6.64 1.79 3.14
CA LYS A 14 5.91 3.00 3.52
C LYS A 14 4.45 2.72 3.85
N ILE A 15 3.79 1.85 3.08
CA ILE A 15 2.40 1.44 3.36
C ILE A 15 2.35 0.66 4.69
N VAL A 16 3.33 -0.21 4.97
CA VAL A 16 3.42 -0.96 6.22
C VAL A 16 3.54 -0.02 7.42
N GLU A 17 4.41 0.99 7.37
CA GLU A 17 4.51 2.01 8.42
C GLU A 17 3.16 2.67 8.69
N MET A 18 2.47 3.09 7.63
CA MET A 18 1.16 3.74 7.74
C MET A 18 0.10 2.83 8.38
N LEU A 19 0.10 1.55 8.02
CA LEU A 19 -0.88 0.58 8.54
C LEU A 19 -0.52 0.05 9.93
N LYS A 20 0.76 0.10 10.34
CA LYS A 20 1.16 -0.16 11.73
C LYS A 20 0.65 0.93 12.67
N GLU A 21 0.67 2.19 12.24
CA GLU A 21 0.08 3.30 13.00
C GLU A 21 -1.46 3.27 12.97
N LYS A 22 -2.05 2.77 11.88
CA LYS A 22 -3.49 2.75 11.64
C LYS A 22 -3.90 1.37 11.15
N GLU A 23 -4.48 0.58 12.05
CA GLU A 23 -4.91 -0.81 11.81
C GLU A 23 -5.53 -1.03 10.42
N GLU A 24 -6.38 -0.11 9.94
CA GLU A 24 -6.92 -0.11 8.59
C GLU A 24 -6.94 1.28 7.94
N MET A 25 -6.74 1.34 6.62
CA MET A 25 -6.81 2.59 5.84
C MET A 25 -7.51 2.44 4.49
N ARG A 26 -8.21 3.50 4.07
CA ARG A 26 -8.74 3.59 2.69
C ARG A 26 -7.61 3.83 1.69
N ILE A 27 -7.69 3.18 0.53
CA ILE A 27 -6.69 3.31 -0.55
C ILE A 27 -6.45 4.75 -0.97
N GLY A 28 -7.48 5.59 -1.01
CA GLY A 28 -7.33 7.01 -1.34
C GLY A 28 -6.47 7.78 -0.32
N LYS A 29 -6.53 7.41 0.97
CA LYS A 29 -5.67 8.02 2.01
C LYS A 29 -4.22 7.54 1.88
N ILE A 30 -4.03 6.25 1.59
CA ILE A 30 -2.70 5.69 1.32
C ILE A 30 -2.07 6.39 0.11
N ALA A 31 -2.82 6.45 -0.99
CA ALA A 31 -2.37 7.11 -2.21
C ALA A 31 -2.03 8.58 -2.03
N LYS A 32 -2.84 9.34 -1.28
CA LYS A 32 -2.53 10.75 -1.01
C LYS A 32 -1.14 10.93 -0.39
N VAL A 33 -0.79 10.10 0.59
CA VAL A 33 0.53 10.17 1.26
C VAL A 33 1.65 9.80 0.28
N LEU A 34 1.50 8.68 -0.43
CA LEU A 34 2.54 8.21 -1.36
C LEU A 34 2.76 9.16 -2.54
N ILE A 35 1.70 9.81 -3.04
CA ILE A 35 1.80 10.85 -4.08
C ILE A 35 2.54 12.08 -3.55
N HIS A 36 2.22 12.53 -2.34
CA HIS A 36 2.94 13.65 -1.71
C HIS A 36 4.43 13.32 -1.47
N SER A 37 4.77 12.04 -1.31
CA SER A 37 6.15 11.56 -1.19
C SER A 37 6.82 11.26 -2.55
N ASN A 38 6.18 11.56 -3.68
CA ASN A 38 6.66 11.26 -5.03
C ASN A 38 6.99 9.76 -5.28
N LEU A 39 6.38 8.86 -4.50
CA LEU A 39 6.59 7.41 -4.65
C LEU A 39 5.68 6.80 -5.71
N VAL A 40 4.49 7.37 -5.89
CA VAL A 40 3.50 6.95 -6.89
C VAL A 40 2.82 8.17 -7.49
N ASN A 41 2.24 8.02 -8.67
CA ASN A 41 1.54 9.08 -9.38
C ASN A 41 0.01 8.99 -9.24
N SER A 42 -0.52 7.83 -8.81
CA SER A 42 -1.96 7.61 -8.71
C SER A 42 -2.35 6.55 -7.68
N SER A 43 -3.61 6.58 -7.24
CA SER A 43 -4.19 5.52 -6.41
C SER A 43 -4.25 4.16 -7.10
N TYR A 44 -4.28 4.13 -8.43
CA TYR A 44 -4.25 2.90 -9.21
C TYR A 44 -2.91 2.18 -9.14
N GLU A 45 -1.80 2.92 -9.04
CA GLU A 45 -0.47 2.34 -8.83
C GLU A 45 -0.34 1.73 -7.43
N VAL A 46 -0.88 2.41 -6.42
CA VAL A 46 -0.97 1.88 -5.05
C VAL A 46 -1.80 0.60 -5.01
N ASP A 47 -2.94 0.56 -5.69
CA ASP A 47 -3.80 -0.63 -5.77
C ASP A 47 -3.04 -1.82 -6.35
N LYS A 48 -2.19 -1.60 -7.36
CA LYS A 48 -1.34 -2.65 -7.95
C LYS A 48 -0.29 -3.16 -6.98
N VAL A 49 0.39 -2.28 -6.25
CA VAL A 49 1.39 -2.69 -5.25
C VAL A 49 0.74 -3.51 -4.14
N LEU A 50 -0.37 -3.02 -3.58
CA LEU A 50 -1.15 -3.72 -2.56
C LEU A 50 -1.62 -5.10 -3.02
N LYS A 51 -2.11 -5.21 -4.27
CA LYS A 51 -2.55 -6.49 -4.86
C LYS A 51 -1.40 -7.43 -5.24
N TYR A 52 -0.20 -6.89 -5.47
CA TYR A 52 1.00 -7.68 -5.77
C TYR A 52 1.58 -8.28 -4.48
N ARG A 53 1.67 -7.48 -3.41
CA ARG A 53 2.19 -7.89 -2.10
C ARG A 53 1.10 -8.46 -1.18
N LYS A 54 0.43 -9.52 -1.65
CA LYS A 54 -0.59 -10.24 -0.85
C LYS A 54 -0.02 -10.94 0.38
N ASP A 55 1.29 -11.12 0.41
CA ASP A 55 2.06 -11.56 1.58
C ASP A 55 1.99 -10.54 2.73
N LEU A 56 1.80 -9.25 2.41
CA LEU A 56 1.78 -8.17 3.40
C LEU A 56 0.41 -7.56 3.63
N PHE A 57 -0.42 -7.48 2.59
CA PHE A 57 -1.65 -6.69 2.62
C PHE A 57 -2.90 -7.50 2.29
N VAL A 58 -3.98 -7.21 3.03
CA VAL A 58 -5.31 -7.76 2.79
C VAL A 58 -6.35 -6.65 2.72
N SER A 59 -7.38 -6.86 1.89
CA SER A 59 -8.50 -5.93 1.74
C SER A 59 -9.76 -6.55 2.34
N PRO A 60 -10.14 -6.20 3.60
CA PRO A 60 -11.33 -6.78 4.24
C PRO A 60 -12.63 -6.27 3.61
N LYS A 61 -12.59 -5.07 3.00
CA LYS A 61 -13.70 -4.39 2.34
C LYS A 61 -13.17 -3.63 1.14
N MET A 62 -14.01 -3.44 0.13
CA MET A 62 -13.64 -2.73 -1.09
C MET A 62 -12.99 -1.37 -0.80
N GLY A 63 -11.74 -1.21 -1.22
CA GLY A 63 -10.98 0.03 -1.06
C GLY A 63 -10.44 0.31 0.34
N ILE A 64 -10.59 -0.62 1.28
CA ILE A 64 -9.95 -0.61 2.61
C ILE A 64 -8.86 -1.67 2.61
N TRP A 65 -7.71 -1.34 3.18
CA TRP A 65 -6.54 -2.19 3.27
C TRP A 65 -5.98 -2.20 4.69
N ARG A 66 -5.45 -3.35 5.09
CA ARG A 66 -4.77 -3.59 6.37
C ARG A 66 -3.62 -4.58 6.18
N LEU A 67 -2.79 -4.72 7.19
CA LEU A 67 -1.75 -5.75 7.21
C LEU A 67 -2.38 -7.13 7.36
N VAL A 68 -1.75 -8.14 6.75
CA VAL A 68 -2.05 -9.54 7.08
C VAL A 68 -1.60 -9.77 8.53
N GLU A 69 -2.49 -10.31 9.35
CA GLU A 69 -2.15 -10.74 10.71
C GLU A 69 -1.14 -11.88 10.57
N SER A 70 0.08 -11.68 11.08
CA SER A 70 1.03 -12.77 11.23
C SER A 70 0.56 -13.59 12.44
N GLU A 71 0.19 -14.85 12.20
CA GLU A 71 -0.17 -15.82 13.24
C GLU A 71 0.91 -15.94 14.32
#